data_AF-X0SIH7-F1
#
_entry.id   AF-X0SIH7-F1
#
_cell.length_a   1.000
_cell.length_b   1.000
_cell.length_c   1.000
_cell.angle_alpha   90.00
_cell.angle_beta   90.00
_cell.angle_gamma   90.00
#
_symmetry.space_group_name_H-M   'P 1'
#
loop_
_entity.id
_entity.type
_entity.pdbx_description
1 polymer ?
#
loop_
_entity_poly.entity_id
_entity_poly.type
_entity_poly.pdbx_seq_one_letter_code
_entity_poly.pdbx_strand_id
1 'polypeptide(L)'
;MIRHIVAGEVYCDGEVKQEIIVVAIPLDTMDAYLNMARRAGLKVVGVNIESLAIVECFSHLFPWGSNPEHTALYIDLGSASTQVVIARGKNIVFARNLRCRGSDLEKIIAEGMDVSEDHIREFRMNAQEKKLPEETEKNLYQLVEPWVNDTYESI
;
A
#
# COMPACT_ATOMS: atom_id res chain seq x y z
N MET A 1 -13.72 13.76 -5.97
CA MET A 1 -14.70 12.78 -5.43
C MET A 1 -14.47 12.66 -3.94
N ILE A 2 -15.53 12.54 -3.14
CA ILE A 2 -15.44 12.29 -1.68
C ILE A 2 -16.28 11.05 -1.35
N ARG A 3 -15.70 10.15 -0.56
CA ARG A 3 -16.32 8.96 0.01
C ARG A 3 -15.94 8.88 1.49
N HIS A 4 -16.72 8.12 2.24
CA HIS A 4 -16.42 7.85 3.63
C HIS A 4 -16.67 6.38 3.95
N ILE A 5 -15.95 5.87 4.94
CA ILE A 5 -16.11 4.55 5.51
C ILE A 5 -16.32 4.74 7.02
N VAL A 6 -17.34 4.11 7.58
CA VAL A 6 -17.57 4.10 9.03
C VAL A 6 -16.63 3.06 9.63
N ALA A 7 -15.61 3.51 10.36
CA ALA A 7 -14.62 2.63 10.99
C ALA A 7 -15.15 2.00 12.29
N GLY A 8 -15.99 2.75 13.02
CA GLY A 8 -16.60 2.27 14.25
C GLY A 8 -17.05 3.40 15.15
N GLU A 9 -17.06 3.13 16.45
CA GLU A 9 -17.39 4.08 17.51
C GLU A 9 -16.17 4.28 18.42
N VAL A 10 -15.93 5.53 18.82
CA VAL A 10 -14.86 5.94 19.73
C VAL A 10 -15.44 6.75 20.88
N TYR A 11 -14.91 6.56 22.08
CA TYR A 11 -15.27 7.38 23.24
C TYR A 11 -14.38 8.63 23.27
N CYS A 12 -15.00 9.80 23.18
CA CYS A 12 -14.31 11.09 23.16
C CYS A 12 -15.11 12.08 24.02
N ASP A 13 -14.46 12.64 25.04
CA ASP A 13 -15.05 13.62 25.97
C ASP A 13 -16.31 13.12 26.73
N GLY A 14 -16.35 11.82 27.06
CA GLY A 14 -17.48 11.21 27.76
C GLY A 14 -18.68 10.88 26.86
N GLU A 15 -18.57 11.10 25.55
CA GLU A 15 -19.59 10.77 24.56
C GLU A 15 -19.09 9.71 23.58
N VAL A 16 -20.03 8.90 23.06
CA VAL A 16 -19.77 7.99 21.95
C VAL A 16 -19.87 8.78 20.65
N LYS A 17 -18.78 8.80 19.88
CA LYS A 17 -18.71 9.43 18.55
C LYS A 17 -18.42 8.38 17.49
N GLN A 18 -18.88 8.61 16.25
CA GLN A 18 -18.53 7.76 15.12
C GLN A 18 -17.15 8.13 14.58
N GLU A 19 -16.30 7.13 14.40
CA GLU A 19 -15.04 7.27 13.69
C GLU A 19 -15.27 7.04 12.19
N ILE A 20 -14.83 8.01 11.39
CA ILE A 20 -15.05 8.03 9.94
C ILE A 20 -13.72 8.17 9.22
N ILE A 21 -13.41 7.22 8.33
CA ILE A 21 -12.30 7.33 7.38
C ILE A 21 -12.81 8.06 6.15
N VAL A 22 -12.30 9.26 5.90
CA VAL A 22 -12.64 10.05 4.71
C VAL A 22 -11.62 9.77 3.61
N VAL A 23 -12.14 9.46 2.42
CA VAL A 23 -11.33 9.29 1.21
C VAL A 23 -11.74 10.36 0.21
N ALA A 24 -10.77 11.19 -0.18
CA ALA A 24 -10.99 12.27 -1.11
C ALA A 24 -9.89 12.29 -2.17
N ILE A 25 -10.29 12.62 -3.38
CA ILE A 25 -9.38 12.87 -4.51
C ILE A 25 -9.73 14.23 -5.15
N PRO A 26 -8.72 15.05 -5.46
CA PRO A 26 -8.91 16.28 -6.24
C PRO A 26 -9.65 16.02 -7.55
N LEU A 27 -10.50 16.97 -7.95
CA LEU A 27 -11.37 16.79 -9.13
C LEU A 27 -10.54 16.70 -10.42
N ASP A 28 -9.52 17.54 -10.55
CA ASP A 28 -8.57 17.55 -11.66
C ASP A 28 -7.85 16.21 -11.83
N THR A 29 -7.45 15.58 -10.72
CA THR A 29 -6.81 14.27 -10.74
C THR A 29 -7.80 13.20 -11.20
N MET A 30 -9.04 13.23 -10.71
CA MET A 30 -10.10 12.32 -11.17
C MET A 30 -10.37 12.50 -12.67
N ASP A 31 -10.47 13.75 -13.13
CA ASP A 31 -10.74 14.07 -14.54
C ASP A 31 -9.59 13.61 -15.44
N ALA A 32 -8.34 13.70 -15.00
CA ALA A 32 -7.20 13.16 -15.72
C ALA A 32 -7.33 11.65 -15.96
N TYR A 33 -7.71 10.87 -14.93
CA TYR A 33 -7.94 9.43 -15.07
C TYR A 33 -9.12 9.10 -16.00
N LEU A 34 -10.25 9.80 -15.86
CA LEU A 34 -11.43 9.58 -16.69
C LEU A 34 -11.15 9.93 -18.17
N ASN A 35 -10.41 11.01 -18.43
CA ASN A 35 -10.01 11.41 -19.77
C ASN A 35 -9.02 10.41 -20.39
N MET A 36 -8.07 9.91 -19.61
CA MET A 36 -7.16 8.85 -20.05
C MET A 36 -7.93 7.59 -20.48
N ALA A 37 -8.87 7.11 -19.65
CA ALA A 37 -9.70 5.96 -19.98
C ALA A 37 -10.54 6.20 -21.25
N ARG A 38 -11.14 7.39 -21.39
CA ARG A 38 -11.90 7.76 -22.59
C ARG A 38 -11.04 7.75 -23.85
N ARG A 39 -9.81 8.27 -23.79
CA ARG A 39 -8.86 8.26 -24.91
C ARG A 39 -8.44 6.85 -25.33
N ALA A 40 -8.44 5.91 -24.38
CA ALA A 40 -8.24 4.49 -24.65
C ALA A 40 -9.49 3.76 -25.17
N GLY A 41 -10.62 4.47 -25.41
CA GLY A 41 -11.89 3.87 -25.84
C GLY A 41 -12.66 3.16 -24.72
N LEU A 42 -12.24 3.31 -23.45
CA LEU A 42 -12.88 2.67 -22.31
C LEU A 42 -14.02 3.53 -21.77
N LYS A 43 -15.12 2.87 -21.40
CA LYS A 43 -16.23 3.48 -20.67
C LYS A 43 -16.10 3.15 -19.18
N VAL A 44 -15.74 4.15 -18.38
CA VAL A 44 -15.67 4.00 -16.93
C VAL A 44 -17.10 3.93 -16.35
N VAL A 45 -17.44 2.82 -15.69
CA VAL A 45 -18.76 2.59 -15.07
C VAL A 45 -18.75 2.79 -13.55
N GLY A 46 -17.57 2.84 -12.95
CA GLY A 46 -17.38 3.04 -11.51
C GLY A 46 -15.92 3.32 -11.18
N VAL A 47 -15.71 3.89 -10.00
CA VAL A 47 -14.38 4.12 -9.42
C VAL A 47 -14.43 3.54 -8.01
N ASN A 48 -13.45 2.69 -7.68
CA ASN A 48 -13.32 2.09 -6.36
C ASN A 48 -12.20 2.78 -5.56
N ILE A 49 -12.26 2.66 -4.25
CA ILE A 49 -11.19 3.06 -3.34
C ILE A 49 -10.22 1.88 -3.23
N GLU A 50 -8.93 2.15 -3.32
CA GLU A 50 -7.88 1.12 -3.27
C GLU A 50 -7.97 0.26 -1.99
N SER A 51 -8.12 0.88 -0.82
CA SER A 51 -8.25 0.15 0.44
C SER A 51 -9.48 -0.77 0.50
N LEU A 52 -10.59 -0.36 -0.10
CA LEU A 52 -11.79 -1.19 -0.21
C LEU A 52 -11.57 -2.35 -1.19
N ALA A 53 -10.99 -2.05 -2.35
CA ALA A 53 -10.71 -3.05 -3.37
C ALA A 53 -9.82 -4.18 -2.84
N ILE A 54 -8.77 -3.86 -2.07
CA ILE A 54 -7.88 -4.87 -1.45
C ILE A 54 -8.68 -5.79 -0.53
N VAL A 55 -9.46 -5.22 0.39
CA VAL A 55 -10.25 -6.05 1.32
C VAL A 55 -11.24 -6.91 0.56
N GLU A 56 -11.97 -6.37 -0.42
CA GLU A 56 -12.93 -7.13 -1.23
C GLU A 56 -12.28 -8.27 -2.03
N CYS A 57 -11.12 -8.00 -2.65
CA CYS A 57 -10.38 -8.99 -3.44
C CYS A 57 -9.83 -10.12 -2.59
N PHE A 58 -9.28 -9.82 -1.40
CA PHE A 58 -8.50 -10.77 -0.62
C PHE A 58 -9.27 -11.40 0.55
N SER A 59 -10.33 -10.76 1.07
CA SER A 59 -11.09 -11.28 2.24
C SER A 59 -11.66 -12.68 2.02
N HIS A 60 -11.92 -13.06 0.78
CA HIS A 60 -12.52 -14.34 0.41
C HIS A 60 -11.47 -15.44 0.17
N LEU A 61 -10.21 -15.07 -0.04
CA LEU A 61 -9.14 -16.03 -0.31
C LEU A 61 -8.70 -16.76 0.96
N PHE A 62 -8.97 -16.18 2.12
CA PHE A 62 -8.57 -16.72 3.41
C PHE A 62 -9.79 -16.94 4.31
N PRO A 63 -9.90 -18.09 5.00
CA PRO A 63 -11.04 -18.38 5.89
C PRO A 63 -11.28 -17.32 6.97
N TRP A 64 -10.22 -16.65 7.44
CA TRP A 64 -10.29 -15.57 8.42
C TRP A 64 -10.71 -14.23 7.81
N GLY A 65 -10.47 -13.98 6.52
CA GLY A 65 -10.69 -12.68 5.90
C GLY A 65 -12.16 -12.25 5.83
N SER A 66 -13.08 -13.22 5.79
CA SER A 66 -14.52 -12.96 5.78
C SER A 66 -15.18 -13.17 7.14
N ASN A 67 -14.43 -13.63 8.15
CA ASN A 67 -14.96 -13.86 9.49
C ASN A 67 -14.91 -12.53 10.30
N PRO A 68 -16.07 -12.00 10.76
CA PRO A 68 -16.10 -10.75 11.53
C PRO A 68 -15.40 -10.83 12.88
N GLU A 69 -15.05 -12.02 13.38
CA GLU A 69 -14.28 -12.18 14.61
C GLU A 69 -12.75 -12.05 14.39
N HIS A 70 -12.30 -12.03 13.14
CA HIS A 70 -10.88 -11.95 12.81
C HIS A 70 -10.50 -10.55 12.32
N THR A 71 -9.34 -10.10 12.79
CA THR A 71 -8.71 -8.87 12.32
C THR A 71 -7.55 -9.23 11.39
N ALA A 72 -7.52 -8.60 10.23
CA ALA A 72 -6.53 -8.79 9.19
C ALA A 72 -5.80 -7.48 8.89
N LEU A 73 -4.49 -7.58 8.72
CA LEU A 73 -3.64 -6.52 8.20
C LEU A 73 -3.35 -6.82 6.73
N TYR A 74 -3.78 -5.93 5.84
CA TYR A 74 -3.41 -5.94 4.44
C TYR A 74 -2.33 -4.89 4.21
N ILE A 75 -1.25 -5.30 3.55
CA ILE A 75 -0.14 -4.42 3.18
C ILE A 75 0.01 -4.51 1.67
N ASP A 76 -0.26 -3.41 0.98
CA ASP A 76 0.05 -3.25 -0.45
C ASP A 76 1.38 -2.51 -0.57
N LEU A 77 2.40 -3.22 -1.04
CA LEU A 77 3.75 -2.70 -1.23
C LEU A 77 3.95 -2.32 -2.70
N GLY A 78 3.57 -1.09 -3.03
CA GLY A 78 3.75 -0.52 -4.35
C GLY A 78 5.11 0.15 -4.54
N SER A 79 5.48 0.37 -5.80
CA SER A 79 6.67 1.16 -6.15
C SER A 79 6.55 2.61 -5.68
N ALA A 80 5.36 3.22 -5.80
CA ALA A 80 5.15 4.64 -5.46
C ALA A 80 4.59 4.88 -4.04
N SER A 81 4.02 3.87 -3.38
CA SER A 81 3.44 3.99 -2.04
C SER A 81 3.27 2.61 -1.41
N THR A 82 3.30 2.58 -0.09
CA THR A 82 2.83 1.43 0.69
C THR A 82 1.49 1.78 1.33
N GLN A 83 0.46 0.98 1.07
CA GLN A 83 -0.85 1.15 1.72
C GLN A 83 -1.03 0.09 2.80
N VAL A 84 -1.45 0.52 3.98
CA VAL A 84 -1.78 -0.35 5.10
C VAL A 84 -3.26 -0.24 5.39
N VAL A 85 -3.95 -1.38 5.44
CA VAL A 85 -5.38 -1.48 5.73
C VAL A 85 -5.60 -2.51 6.82
N ILE A 86 -6.27 -2.14 7.90
CA ILE A 86 -6.74 -3.09 8.92
C ILE A 86 -8.24 -3.26 8.73
N ALA A 87 -8.68 -4.51 8.63
CA ALA A 87 -10.10 -4.83 8.56
C ALA A 87 -10.47 -5.93 9.56
N ARG A 88 -11.67 -5.81 10.12
CA ARG A 88 -12.32 -6.87 10.90
C ARG A 88 -13.37 -7.55 10.02
N GLY A 89 -13.10 -8.78 9.59
CA GLY A 89 -13.75 -9.35 8.41
C GLY A 89 -13.59 -8.41 7.20
N LYS A 90 -14.71 -7.92 6.67
CA LYS A 90 -14.74 -6.95 5.56
C LYS A 90 -14.84 -5.49 5.99
N ASN A 91 -14.98 -5.22 7.29
CA ASN A 91 -15.14 -3.86 7.80
C ASN A 91 -13.77 -3.23 7.99
N ILE A 92 -13.43 -2.22 7.19
CA ILE A 92 -12.19 -1.46 7.33
C ILE A 92 -12.29 -0.59 8.58
N VAL A 93 -11.33 -0.78 9.48
CA VAL A 93 -11.20 0.00 10.73
C VAL A 93 -10.00 0.94 10.68
N PHE A 94 -9.08 0.75 9.74
CA PHE A 94 -7.94 1.63 9.52
C PHE A 94 -7.48 1.53 8.07
N ALA A 95 -7.13 2.66 7.45
CA ALA A 95 -6.51 2.70 6.14
C ALA A 95 -5.58 3.92 6.03
N ARG A 96 -4.31 3.70 5.69
CA ARG A 96 -3.32 4.78 5.56
C ARG A 96 -2.24 4.44 4.55
N ASN A 97 -1.80 5.45 3.80
CA ASN A 97 -0.59 5.36 3.00
C ASN A 97 0.62 5.73 3.84
N LEU A 98 1.59 4.82 3.88
CA LEU A 98 2.91 5.03 4.46
C LEU A 98 3.84 5.65 3.41
N ARG A 99 4.84 6.40 3.89
CA ARG A 99 5.84 7.08 3.04
C ARG A 99 6.99 6.17 2.61
N CYS A 100 6.98 4.91 3.04
CA CYS A 100 7.90 3.87 2.63
C CYS A 100 7.46 3.31 1.28
N ARG A 101 8.31 3.41 0.25
CA ARG A 101 7.97 3.03 -1.13
C ARG A 101 8.98 2.03 -1.67
N GLY A 102 8.53 1.11 -2.51
CA GLY A 102 9.46 0.17 -3.16
C GLY A 102 10.53 0.87 -4.01
N SER A 103 10.22 2.04 -4.58
CA SER A 103 11.21 2.84 -5.33
C SER A 103 12.35 3.36 -4.47
N ASP A 104 12.10 3.63 -3.17
CA ASP A 104 13.13 4.13 -2.27
C ASP A 104 14.20 3.05 -2.06
N LEU A 105 13.76 1.79 -1.96
CA LEU A 105 14.65 0.64 -1.87
C LEU A 105 15.47 0.44 -3.15
N GLU A 106 14.83 0.51 -4.32
CA GLU A 106 15.51 0.41 -5.62
C GLU A 106 16.60 1.48 -5.75
N LYS A 107 16.29 2.71 -5.34
CA LYS A 107 17.22 3.83 -5.35
C LYS A 107 18.41 3.64 -4.41
N ILE A 108 18.17 3.24 -3.15
CA ILE A 108 19.25 3.01 -2.17
C ILE A 108 20.21 1.93 -2.64
N ILE A 109 19.69 0.84 -3.21
CA ILE A 109 20.52 -0.25 -3.73
C ILE A 109 21.29 0.23 -4.97
N ALA A 110 20.64 0.95 -5.88
CA ALA A 110 21.28 1.50 -7.07
C ALA A 110 22.45 2.43 -6.71
N GLU A 111 22.24 3.34 -5.76
CA GLU A 111 23.28 4.24 -5.23
C GLU A 111 24.40 3.47 -4.51
N GLY A 112 24.04 2.50 -3.66
CA GLY A 112 25.01 1.71 -2.91
C GLY A 112 25.86 0.76 -3.76
N MET A 113 25.38 0.39 -4.95
CA MET A 113 26.04 -0.53 -5.88
C MET A 113 26.60 0.16 -7.14
N ASP A 114 26.43 1.47 -7.28
CA ASP A 114 26.85 2.27 -8.44
C ASP A 114 26.29 1.72 -9.78
N VAL A 115 24.99 1.43 -9.78
CA VAL A 115 24.24 0.97 -10.97
C VAL A 115 22.97 1.79 -11.16
N SER A 116 22.30 1.66 -12.31
CA SER A 116 21.04 2.37 -12.55
C SER A 116 19.87 1.73 -11.80
N GLU A 117 18.87 2.53 -11.44
CA GLU A 117 17.61 2.04 -10.85
C GLU A 117 16.91 1.03 -11.78
N ASP A 118 16.96 1.25 -13.09
CA ASP A 118 16.40 0.31 -14.08
C ASP A 118 17.11 -1.04 -14.03
N HIS A 119 18.44 -1.06 -13.85
CA HIS A 119 19.19 -2.31 -13.69
C HIS A 119 18.77 -3.07 -12.43
N ILE A 120 18.59 -2.38 -11.30
CA ILE A 120 18.10 -3.00 -10.05
C ILE A 120 16.67 -3.52 -10.23
N ARG A 121 15.80 -2.77 -10.89
CA ARG A 121 14.41 -3.20 -11.17
C ARG A 121 14.39 -4.44 -12.06
N GLU A 122 15.17 -4.46 -13.13
CA GLU A 122 15.32 -5.63 -14.00
C GLU A 122 15.89 -6.81 -13.24
N PHE A 123 16.91 -6.60 -12.40
CA PHE A 123 17.47 -7.64 -11.54
C PHE A 123 16.40 -8.21 -10.61
N ARG A 124 15.61 -7.36 -9.93
CA ARG A 124 14.51 -7.77 -9.04
C ARG A 124 13.42 -8.55 -9.78
N MET A 125 13.04 -8.13 -10.99
CA MET A 125 12.01 -8.81 -11.79
C MET A 125 12.47 -10.18 -12.30
N ASN A 126 13.78 -10.34 -12.54
CA ASN A 126 14.37 -11.59 -13.01
C ASN A 126 14.94 -12.46 -11.87
N ALA A 127 14.91 -11.96 -10.63
CA ALA A 127 15.37 -12.70 -9.47
C ALA A 127 14.49 -13.94 -9.30
N GLN A 128 15.10 -15.12 -9.44
CA GLN A 128 14.50 -16.38 -9.01
C GLN A 128 14.70 -16.51 -7.49
N GLU A 129 13.97 -17.41 -6.82
CA GLU A 129 14.23 -17.84 -5.43
C GLU A 129 15.57 -18.60 -5.31
N LYS A 130 16.66 -18.00 -5.78
CA LYS A 130 18.02 -18.48 -5.62
C LYS A 130 18.63 -17.70 -4.47
N LYS A 131 19.19 -18.44 -3.52
CA LYS A 131 19.96 -17.83 -2.43
C LYS A 131 21.06 -16.96 -3.05
N LEU A 132 21.06 -15.68 -2.72
CA LEU A 132 22.13 -14.78 -3.13
C LEU A 132 23.45 -15.24 -2.49
N PRO A 133 24.61 -14.93 -3.09
CA PRO A 133 25.88 -15.08 -2.39
C PRO A 133 25.82 -14.35 -1.04
N GLU A 134 26.33 -14.96 0.03
CA GLU A 134 26.23 -14.41 1.39
C GLU A 134 26.80 -13.00 1.51
N GLU A 135 27.85 -12.70 0.74
CA GLU A 135 28.44 -11.37 0.67
C GLU A 135 27.48 -10.34 0.06
N THR A 136 26.79 -10.70 -1.04
CA THR A 136 25.78 -9.85 -1.67
C THR A 136 24.59 -9.62 -0.74
N GLU A 137 24.12 -10.69 -0.09
CA GLU A 137 23.02 -10.63 0.88
C GLU A 137 23.39 -9.68 2.04
N LYS A 138 24.58 -9.85 2.63
CA LYS A 138 25.07 -8.97 3.71
C LYS A 138 25.19 -7.50 3.27
N ASN A 139 25.72 -7.25 2.07
CA ASN A 139 25.84 -5.90 1.53
C ASN A 139 24.47 -5.25 1.33
N LEU A 140 23.49 -6.00 0.81
CA LEU A 140 22.11 -5.51 0.68
C LEU A 140 21.50 -5.20 2.05
N TYR A 141 21.66 -6.06 3.05
CA TYR A 141 21.18 -5.79 4.40
C TYR A 141 21.76 -4.50 4.98
N GLN A 142 23.07 -4.29 4.84
CA GLN A 142 23.74 -3.08 5.33
C GLN A 142 23.26 -1.80 4.63
N LEU A 143 22.92 -1.88 3.34
CA LEU A 143 22.39 -0.75 2.58
C LEU A 143 20.95 -0.39 2.99
N VAL A 144 20.13 -1.39 3.29
CA VAL A 144 18.69 -1.23 3.52
C VAL A 144 18.36 -0.95 4.99
N GLU A 145 19.18 -1.44 5.92
CA GLU A 145 18.98 -1.31 7.36
C GLU A 145 18.76 0.15 7.83
N PRO A 146 19.54 1.16 7.38
CA PRO A 146 19.30 2.55 7.77
C PRO A 146 17.90 3.05 7.36
N TRP A 147 17.44 2.70 6.16
CA TRP A 147 16.13 3.11 5.67
C TRP A 147 14.96 2.41 6.40
N VAL A 148 15.16 1.15 6.78
CA VAL A 148 14.21 0.43 7.63
C VAL A 148 14.08 1.15 8.98
N ASN A 149 15.20 1.56 9.58
CA ASN A 149 15.22 2.29 10.85
C ASN A 149 14.55 3.68 10.74
N ASP A 150 14.85 4.45 9.70
CA ASP A 150 14.21 5.76 9.44
C ASP A 150 12.68 5.63 9.24
N THR A 151 12.24 4.53 8.62
CA THR A 151 10.82 4.26 8.42
C THR A 151 10.10 4.00 9.74
N TYR A 152 10.74 3.34 10.71
CA TYR A 152 10.17 3.11 12.03
C TYR A 152 9.91 4.40 12.81
N GLU A 153 10.77 5.41 12.68
CA GLU A 153 10.59 6.71 13.36
C GLU A 153 9.52 7.60 12.70
N SER A 154 9.08 7.26 11.49
CA SER A 154 8.15 8.05 10.67
C SER A 154 6.69 7.59 10.73
N ILE A 155 6.39 6.48 11.42
CA ILE A 155 5.04 5.86 11.56
C ILE A 155 4.38 6.29 12.86
#